data_AF-A0A9E5D5U8-F1
#
_entry.id   AF-A0A9E5D5U8-F1
#
_cell.length_a   1.000
_cell.length_b   1.000
_cell.length_c   1.000
_cell.angle_alpha   90.00
_cell.angle_beta   90.00
_cell.angle_gamma   90.00
#
_symmetry.space_group_name_H-M   'P 1'
#
loop_
_entity.id
_entity.type
_entity.pdbx_description
1 polymer ?
#
loop_
_entity_poly.entity_id
_entity_poly.type
_entity_poly.pdbx_seq_one_letter_code
_entity_poly.pdbx_strand_id
1 'polypeptide(L)'
;QHQEELDEIIAAWTSERTSYQAMDSLQEAGAPAGAVLTAKQTLTDPQYLDRGFFETVHNPPEVGLRPKGYVGRGWKFSKSKAEIRGPAPRLGEANDYVLGELLGIDPARLETFAEDWTIGNLPEGGRAPGAVPLDEQVELGWIAEYHADYLDRLPPV
;
A
#
# COMPACT_ATOMS: atom_id res chain seq x y z
N GLN A 1 -13.32 7.47 39.21
CA GLN A 1 -14.33 8.30 39.92
C GLN A 1 -14.47 9.71 39.32
N HIS A 2 -13.49 10.26 38.60
CA HIS A 2 -13.58 11.58 37.94
C HIS A 2 -13.44 11.52 36.40
N GLN A 3 -13.97 10.47 35.77
CA GLN A 3 -13.73 10.26 34.34
C GLN A 3 -14.39 11.35 33.47
N GLU A 4 -15.66 11.65 33.72
CA GLU A 4 -16.41 12.65 32.92
C GLU A 4 -15.77 14.04 32.99
N GLU A 5 -15.39 14.47 34.19
CA GLU A 5 -14.68 15.75 34.41
C GLU A 5 -13.32 15.78 33.68
N LEU A 6 -12.57 14.67 33.71
CA LEU A 6 -11.30 14.57 32.96
C LEU A 6 -11.53 14.60 31.45
N ASP A 7 -12.54 13.88 30.95
CA ASP A 7 -12.88 13.83 29.53
C ASP A 7 -13.29 15.22 29.02
N GLU A 8 -14.02 16.01 29.81
CA GLU A 8 -14.36 17.40 29.48
C GLU A 8 -13.12 18.30 29.36
N ILE A 9 -12.18 18.20 30.31
CA ILE A 9 -10.93 18.97 30.30
C ILE A 9 -10.07 18.59 29.09
N ILE A 10 -9.93 17.30 28.82
CA ILE A 10 -9.15 16.77 27.69
C ILE A 10 -9.80 17.18 26.37
N ALA A 11 -11.12 17.07 26.24
CA ALA A 11 -11.85 17.46 25.04
C ALA A 11 -11.69 18.96 24.75
N ALA A 12 -11.85 19.81 25.77
CA ALA A 12 -11.65 21.25 25.62
C ALA A 12 -10.21 21.56 25.16
N TRP A 13 -9.20 20.99 25.81
CA TRP A 13 -7.80 21.22 25.46
C TRP A 13 -7.41 20.69 24.07
N THR A 14 -7.90 19.50 23.69
CA THR A 14 -7.59 18.89 22.39
C THR A 14 -8.30 19.60 21.23
N SER A 15 -9.50 20.15 21.43
CA SER A 15 -10.30 20.80 20.38
C SER A 15 -9.64 22.03 19.72
N GLU A 16 -8.73 22.69 20.44
CA GLU A 16 -8.01 23.88 19.95
C GLU A 16 -6.72 23.54 19.20
N ARG A 17 -6.39 22.25 19.04
CA ARG A 17 -5.08 21.77 18.56
C ARG A 17 -5.27 20.78 17.41
N THR A 18 -4.29 20.76 16.50
CA THR A 18 -4.17 19.65 15.56
C THR A 18 -3.68 18.38 16.27
N SER A 19 -3.90 17.22 15.65
CA SER A 19 -3.46 15.94 16.20
C SER A 19 -1.95 15.88 16.44
N TYR A 20 -1.14 16.51 15.57
CA TYR A 20 0.32 16.62 15.76
C TYR A 20 0.67 17.54 16.93
N GLN A 21 0.05 18.72 17.03
CA GLN A 21 0.31 19.63 18.16
C GLN A 21 -0.02 18.98 19.51
N ALA A 22 -1.15 18.27 19.59
CA ALA A 22 -1.53 17.55 20.79
C ALA A 22 -0.53 16.42 21.11
N MET A 23 -0.12 15.64 20.10
CA MET A 23 0.91 14.59 20.23
C MET A 23 2.22 15.16 20.77
N ASP A 24 2.75 16.22 20.15
CA ASP A 24 4.04 16.82 20.50
C ASP A 24 4.00 17.37 21.94
N SER A 25 2.97 18.13 22.30
CA SER A 25 2.82 18.68 23.66
C SER A 25 2.73 17.59 24.74
N LEU A 26 2.04 16.48 24.47
CA LEU A 26 1.94 15.36 25.40
C LEU A 26 3.29 14.63 25.55
N GLN A 27 3.98 14.38 24.44
CA GLN A 27 5.30 13.73 24.44
C GLN A 27 6.36 14.57 25.15
N GLU A 28 6.36 15.90 24.96
CA GLU A 28 7.23 16.84 25.69
C GLU A 28 7.02 16.78 27.21
N ALA A 29 5.78 16.53 27.66
CA ALA A 29 5.44 16.32 29.06
C ALA A 29 5.73 14.88 29.57
N GLY A 30 6.28 14.01 28.71
CA GLY A 30 6.60 12.61 29.04
C GLY A 30 5.44 11.63 28.91
N ALA A 31 4.29 12.06 28.36
CA ALA A 31 3.15 11.19 28.11
C ALA A 31 3.24 10.54 26.71
N PRO A 32 3.12 9.20 26.59
CA PRO A 32 3.12 8.54 25.29
C PRO A 32 1.84 8.89 24.53
N ALA A 33 1.98 9.55 23.39
CA ALA A 33 0.87 9.93 22.50
C ALA A 33 1.27 9.72 21.04
N GLY A 34 0.30 9.48 20.17
CA GLY A 34 0.49 9.37 18.73
C GLY A 34 -0.70 9.94 17.98
N ALA A 35 -0.45 10.74 16.95
CA ALA A 35 -1.50 11.25 16.08
C ALA A 35 -2.16 10.09 15.30
N VAL A 36 -3.50 10.04 15.29
CA VAL A 36 -4.23 9.12 14.41
C VAL A 36 -4.15 9.69 12.99
N LEU A 37 -3.44 8.98 12.11
CA LEU A 37 -3.17 9.44 10.75
C LEU A 37 -4.26 8.97 9.77
N THR A 38 -4.66 9.86 8.86
CA THR A 38 -5.39 9.47 7.66
C THR A 38 -4.49 8.70 6.69
N ALA A 39 -5.07 8.02 5.70
CA ALA A 39 -4.30 7.35 4.65
C ALA A 39 -3.34 8.32 3.93
N LYS A 40 -3.80 9.56 3.67
CA LYS A 40 -2.97 10.61 3.08
C LYS A 40 -1.79 10.97 3.99
N GLN A 41 -2.07 11.27 5.26
CA GLN A 41 -1.02 11.64 6.23
C GLN A 41 0.01 10.52 6.39
N THR A 42 -0.44 9.26 6.38
CA THR A 42 0.43 8.08 6.47
C THR A 42 1.44 8.02 5.32
N LEU A 43 1.02 8.33 4.09
CA LEU A 43 1.90 8.29 2.91
C LEU A 43 2.94 9.44 2.88
N THR A 44 2.72 10.49 3.67
CA THR A 44 3.57 11.69 3.73
C THR A 44 4.19 11.90 5.11
N ASP A 45 4.06 10.94 6.02
CA ASP A 45 4.54 11.07 7.39
C ASP A 45 6.08 11.11 7.41
N PRO A 46 6.71 12.08 8.10
CA PRO A 46 8.16 12.22 8.12
C PRO A 46 8.91 10.96 8.56
N GLN A 47 8.36 10.19 9.52
CA GLN A 47 9.00 8.97 10.01
C GLN A 47 8.91 7.86 8.97
N TYR A 48 7.77 7.69 8.30
CA TYR A 48 7.64 6.71 7.22
C TYR A 48 8.52 7.05 6.01
N LEU A 49 8.69 8.34 5.70
CA LEU A 49 9.58 8.81 4.64
C LEU A 49 11.06 8.58 4.97
N ASP A 50 11.51 8.98 6.16
CA ASP A 50 12.89 8.76 6.61
C ASP A 50 13.25 7.25 6.61
N ARG A 51 12.28 6.41 6.98
CA ARG A 51 12.46 4.97 6.97
C ARG A 51 12.37 4.35 5.59
N GLY A 52 11.91 5.05 4.55
CA GLY A 52 11.58 4.45 3.26
C GLY A 52 10.58 3.30 3.43
N PHE A 53 9.57 3.49 4.30
CA PHE A 53 8.64 2.43 4.67
C PHE A 53 7.71 2.04 3.51
N PHE A 54 7.31 3.01 2.69
CA PHE A 54 6.62 2.74 1.43
C PHE A 54 7.64 2.64 0.31
N GLU A 55 7.82 1.44 -0.23
CA GLU A 55 8.77 1.17 -1.30
C GLU A 55 8.09 1.40 -2.66
N THR A 56 8.67 2.27 -3.48
CA THR A 56 8.14 2.57 -4.82
C THR A 56 8.30 1.39 -5.77
N VAL A 57 7.20 0.98 -6.39
CA VAL A 57 7.21 -0.06 -7.43
C VAL A 57 6.67 0.50 -8.73
N HIS A 58 7.41 0.24 -9.80
CA HIS A 58 7.03 0.55 -11.18
C HIS A 58 6.32 -0.66 -11.78
N ASN A 59 5.01 -0.56 -11.94
CA ASN A 59 4.21 -1.61 -12.56
C ASN A 59 4.33 -1.55 -14.10
N PRO A 60 4.16 -2.69 -14.81
CA PRO A 60 4.16 -2.70 -16.26
C PRO A 60 3.06 -1.78 -16.84
N PRO A 61 3.30 -1.06 -17.97
CA PRO A 61 2.34 -0.13 -18.54
C PRO A 61 0.96 -0.72 -18.83
N GLU A 62 0.90 -2.00 -19.20
CA GLU A 62 -0.34 -2.72 -19.49
C GLU A 62 -1.27 -2.88 -18.29
N VAL A 63 -0.76 -2.76 -17.06
CA VAL A 63 -1.58 -2.79 -15.83
C VAL A 63 -2.30 -1.45 -15.64
N GLY A 64 -1.86 -0.38 -16.32
CA GLY A 64 -2.44 0.95 -16.21
C GLY A 64 -2.23 1.59 -14.83
N LEU A 65 -1.32 1.06 -14.03
CA LEU A 65 -0.98 1.59 -12.71
C LEU A 65 0.28 2.45 -12.80
N ARG A 66 0.18 3.70 -12.33
CA ARG A 66 1.34 4.55 -12.07
C ARG A 66 2.28 3.92 -11.03
N PRO A 67 3.54 4.38 -10.94
CA PRO A 67 4.40 4.01 -9.81
C PRO A 67 3.69 4.29 -8.49
N LYS A 68 3.71 3.31 -7.60
CA LYS A 68 2.97 3.32 -6.34
C LYS A 68 3.86 2.84 -5.20
N GLY A 69 3.73 3.47 -4.04
CA GLY A 69 4.33 2.99 -2.81
C GLY A 69 3.58 1.76 -2.28
N TYR A 70 4.29 0.66 -2.11
CA TYR A 70 3.79 -0.54 -1.45
C TYR A 70 4.33 -0.58 -0.02
N VAL A 71 3.55 -1.15 0.90
CA VAL A 71 3.99 -1.32 2.29
C VAL A 71 5.23 -2.22 2.28
N GLY A 72 6.34 -1.65 2.74
CA GLY A 72 7.60 -2.35 2.93
C GLY A 72 7.59 -3.18 4.22
N ARG A 73 8.78 -3.47 4.73
CA ARG A 73 8.94 -4.34 5.91
C ARG A 73 8.93 -3.53 7.19
N GLY A 74 8.26 -4.04 8.23
CA GLY A 74 8.27 -3.44 9.58
C GLY A 74 9.66 -3.45 10.26
N TRP A 75 10.60 -4.20 9.72
CA TRP A 75 11.96 -4.36 10.23
C TRP A 75 13.00 -4.07 9.14
N LYS A 76 14.22 -3.73 9.56
CA LYS A 76 15.39 -3.54 8.71
C LYS A 76 16.51 -4.47 9.14
N PHE A 77 17.24 -5.02 8.16
CA PHE A 77 18.46 -5.78 8.43
C PHE A 77 19.68 -4.88 8.28
N SER A 78 20.62 -4.94 9.22
CA SER A 78 21.85 -4.14 9.18
C SER A 78 22.89 -4.65 8.18
N LYS A 79 22.78 -5.92 7.75
CA LYS A 79 23.75 -6.59 6.88
C LYS A 79 23.19 -7.15 5.56
N SER A 80 21.88 -7.01 5.34
CA SER A 80 21.21 -7.53 4.15
C SER A 80 20.19 -6.52 3.64
N LYS A 81 20.10 -6.37 2.32
CA LYS A 81 19.03 -5.59 1.70
C LYS A 81 17.82 -6.49 1.52
N ALA A 82 16.72 -6.11 2.16
CA ALA A 82 15.43 -6.76 1.99
C ALA A 82 14.45 -5.72 1.44
N GLU A 83 14.34 -5.67 0.12
CA GLU A 83 13.57 -4.68 -0.65
C GLU A 83 12.60 -5.37 -1.61
N ILE A 84 11.65 -4.62 -2.16
CA ILE A 84 10.79 -5.07 -3.25
C ILE A 84 11.64 -5.10 -4.54
N ARG A 85 11.74 -6.27 -5.15
CA ARG A 85 12.60 -6.48 -6.35
C ARG A 85 11.92 -6.13 -7.67
N GLY A 86 10.61 -5.93 -7.66
CA GLY A 86 9.81 -5.69 -8.84
C GLY A 86 8.31 -5.78 -8.55
N PRO A 87 7.46 -5.55 -9.55
CA PRO A 87 6.03 -5.73 -9.45
C PRO A 87 5.66 -7.19 -9.14
N ALA A 88 4.41 -7.41 -8.71
CA ALA A 88 3.89 -8.76 -8.59
C ALA A 88 3.93 -9.44 -9.98
N PRO A 89 4.35 -10.72 -10.06
CA PRO A 89 4.41 -11.42 -11.33
C PRO A 89 3.01 -11.61 -11.90
N ARG A 90 2.90 -11.57 -13.24
CA ARG A 90 1.67 -11.93 -13.95
C ARG A 90 1.41 -13.42 -13.83
N LEU A 91 0.17 -13.83 -14.08
CA LEU A 91 -0.17 -15.24 -14.19
C LEU A 91 0.73 -15.89 -15.25
N GLY A 92 1.39 -16.99 -14.88
CA GLY A 92 2.26 -17.75 -15.78
C GLY A 92 3.58 -17.07 -16.18
N GLU A 93 3.90 -15.88 -15.66
CA GLU A 93 5.11 -15.12 -16.06
C GLU A 93 6.42 -15.91 -15.87
N ALA A 94 6.45 -16.82 -14.89
CA ALA A 94 7.62 -17.63 -14.61
C ALA A 94 7.58 -19.03 -15.25
N ASN A 95 6.61 -19.34 -16.12
CA ASN A 95 6.47 -20.68 -16.72
C ASN A 95 7.73 -21.07 -17.51
N ASP A 96 8.19 -20.21 -18.42
CA ASP A 96 9.36 -20.50 -19.25
C ASP A 96 10.64 -20.63 -18.41
N TYR A 97 10.82 -19.74 -17.42
CA TYR A 97 11.96 -19.78 -16.51
C TYR A 97 11.96 -21.04 -15.65
N VAL A 98 10.85 -21.35 -14.96
CA VAL A 98 10.80 -22.47 -14.02
C VAL A 98 10.74 -23.80 -14.77
N LEU A 99 9.85 -23.96 -15.73
CA LEU A 99 9.64 -25.23 -16.41
C LEU A 99 10.71 -25.48 -17.48
N GLY A 100 11.03 -24.46 -18.27
CA GLY A 100 12.05 -24.54 -19.31
C GLY A 100 13.46 -24.49 -18.74
N GLU A 101 13.86 -23.36 -18.15
CA GLU A 101 15.26 -23.16 -17.75
C GLU A 101 15.68 -23.98 -16.52
N LEU A 102 14.87 -24.01 -15.46
CA LEU A 102 15.23 -24.70 -14.22
C LEU A 102 14.97 -26.20 -14.24
N LEU A 103 13.86 -26.64 -14.86
CA LEU A 103 13.45 -28.05 -14.88
C LEU A 103 13.79 -28.76 -16.21
N GLY A 104 14.21 -28.02 -17.24
CA GLY A 104 14.65 -28.59 -18.51
C GLY A 104 13.53 -29.20 -19.35
N ILE A 105 12.28 -28.75 -19.17
CA ILE A 105 11.16 -29.18 -20.01
C ILE A 105 11.33 -28.56 -21.39
N ASP A 106 11.26 -29.39 -22.43
CA ASP A 106 11.45 -28.93 -23.79
C ASP A 106 10.27 -28.04 -24.26
N PRO A 107 10.51 -27.11 -25.20
CA PRO A 107 9.49 -26.18 -25.67
C PRO A 107 8.22 -26.84 -26.23
N ALA A 108 8.33 -27.98 -26.94
CA ALA A 108 7.16 -28.64 -27.50
C ALA A 108 6.25 -29.21 -26.42
N ARG A 109 6.83 -29.65 -25.30
CA ARG A 109 6.06 -30.08 -24.14
C ARG A 109 5.44 -28.92 -23.36
N LEU A 110 6.10 -27.76 -23.31
CA LEU A 110 5.49 -26.54 -22.74
C LEU A 110 4.28 -26.08 -23.56
N GLU A 111 4.37 -26.15 -24.90
CA GLU A 111 3.23 -25.89 -25.78
C GLU A 111 2.07 -26.83 -25.49
N THR A 112 2.34 -28.13 -25.32
CA THR A 112 1.30 -29.11 -24.94
C THR A 112 0.62 -28.73 -23.62
N PHE A 113 1.38 -28.31 -22.61
CA PHE A 113 0.82 -27.88 -21.32
C PHE A 113 -0.02 -26.60 -21.43
N ALA A 114 0.30 -25.71 -22.36
CA ALA A 114 -0.49 -24.52 -22.61
C ALA A 114 -1.79 -24.86 -23.37
N GLU A 115 -1.73 -25.78 -24.34
CA GLU A 115 -2.87 -26.23 -25.13
C GLU A 115 -3.89 -27.03 -24.30
N ASP A 116 -3.40 -27.89 -23.40
CA ASP A 116 -4.24 -28.72 -22.54
C ASP A 116 -4.65 -28.05 -21.21
N TRP A 117 -4.30 -26.77 -21.05
CA TRP A 117 -4.60 -25.95 -19.87
C TRP A 117 -3.95 -26.40 -18.56
N THR A 118 -2.90 -27.22 -18.63
CA THR A 118 -2.04 -27.52 -17.47
C THR A 118 -1.34 -26.26 -16.96
N ILE A 119 -0.94 -25.35 -17.85
CA ILE A 119 -0.43 -24.02 -17.53
C ILE A 119 -1.18 -22.93 -18.31
N GLY A 120 -1.11 -21.69 -17.84
CA GLY A 120 -1.74 -20.57 -18.52
C GLY A 120 -1.18 -19.22 -18.09
N ASN A 121 -1.40 -18.21 -18.94
CA ASN A 121 -0.96 -16.83 -18.72
C ASN A 121 -2.14 -15.87 -18.50
N LEU A 122 -3.38 -16.34 -18.70
CA LEU A 122 -4.60 -15.56 -18.56
C LEU A 122 -5.69 -16.41 -17.88
N PRO A 123 -6.45 -15.83 -16.93
CA PRO A 123 -7.59 -16.53 -16.35
C PRO A 123 -8.73 -16.65 -17.36
N GLU A 124 -9.35 -17.82 -17.45
CA GLU A 124 -10.50 -18.04 -18.32
C GLU A 124 -11.69 -17.15 -17.90
N GLY A 125 -12.27 -16.43 -18.85
CA GLY A 125 -13.41 -15.54 -18.59
C GLY A 125 -13.12 -14.34 -17.69
N GLY A 126 -11.84 -14.08 -17.38
CA GLY A 126 -11.43 -12.96 -16.52
C GLY A 126 -11.81 -11.61 -17.13
N ARG A 127 -12.44 -10.77 -16.30
CA ARG A 127 -12.73 -9.37 -16.64
C ARG A 127 -12.28 -8.53 -15.47
N ALA A 128 -11.83 -7.31 -15.74
CA ALA A 128 -11.66 -6.34 -14.66
C ALA A 128 -12.99 -6.18 -13.93
N PRO A 129 -13.04 -6.28 -12.59
CA PRO A 129 -14.25 -5.99 -11.86
C PRO A 129 -14.68 -4.55 -12.19
N GLY A 130 -15.99 -4.34 -12.33
CA GLY A 130 -16.52 -2.97 -12.42
C GLY A 130 -16.12 -2.20 -11.17
N ALA A 131 -15.55 -1.01 -11.35
CA ALA A 131 -15.26 -0.11 -10.24
C ALA A 131 -16.44 0.85 -10.05
N VAL A 132 -16.98 0.91 -8.83
CA VAL A 132 -17.93 1.95 -8.44
C VAL A 132 -17.19 3.30 -8.45
N PRO A 133 -17.70 4.36 -9.11
CA PRO A 133 -17.08 5.68 -9.10
C PRO A 133 -16.81 6.20 -7.68
N LEU A 134 -15.73 6.96 -7.47
CA LEU A 134 -15.34 7.42 -6.13
C LEU A 134 -16.41 8.27 -5.44
N ASP A 135 -17.11 9.12 -6.17
CA ASP A 135 -18.22 9.93 -5.63
C ASP A 135 -19.36 9.04 -5.09
N GLU A 136 -19.72 7.99 -5.83
CA GLU A 136 -20.73 7.02 -5.40
C GLU A 136 -20.24 6.21 -4.19
N GLN A 137 -18.94 5.89 -4.09
CA GLN A 137 -18.39 5.25 -2.90
C GLN A 137 -18.48 6.14 -1.64
N VAL A 138 -18.35 7.46 -1.79
CA VAL A 138 -18.57 8.42 -0.69
C VAL A 138 -20.04 8.46 -0.29
N GLU A 139 -20.96 8.54 -1.26
CA GLU A 139 -22.41 8.55 -1.01
C GLU A 139 -22.87 7.28 -0.28
N LEU A 140 -22.33 6.12 -0.65
CA LEU A 140 -22.58 4.83 -0.01
C LEU A 140 -21.89 4.67 1.36
N GLY A 141 -21.03 5.61 1.76
CA GLY A 141 -20.27 5.56 3.01
C GLY A 141 -19.19 4.48 3.04
N TRP A 142 -18.75 3.97 1.88
CA TRP A 142 -17.66 3.00 1.80
C TRP A 142 -16.30 3.64 2.07
N ILE A 143 -16.16 4.90 1.65
CA ILE A 143 -15.03 5.76 1.96
C ILE A 143 -15.54 7.09 2.51
N ALA A 144 -14.77 7.72 3.39
CA ALA A 144 -15.14 9.02 3.95
C ALA A 144 -14.93 10.17 2.95
N GLU A 145 -13.82 10.13 2.22
CA GLU A 145 -13.42 11.14 1.24
C GLU A 145 -12.33 10.59 0.30
N TYR A 146 -12.05 11.31 -0.78
CA TYR A 146 -10.90 11.09 -1.64
C TYR A 146 -10.28 12.43 -2.07
N HIS A 147 -8.99 12.42 -2.44
CA HIS A 147 -8.26 13.61 -2.85
C HIS A 147 -7.85 13.47 -4.32
N ALA A 148 -8.49 14.20 -5.22
CA ALA A 148 -8.16 14.15 -6.66
C ALA A 148 -6.73 14.63 -6.95
N ASP A 149 -6.22 15.56 -6.12
CA ASP A 149 -4.88 16.14 -6.19
C ASP A 149 -3.81 15.32 -5.44
N TYR A 150 -4.12 14.08 -5.03
CA TYR A 150 -3.20 13.28 -4.21
C TYR A 150 -1.82 13.09 -4.85
N LEU A 151 -1.78 13.06 -6.19
CA LEU A 151 -0.58 13.03 -7.02
C LEU A 151 0.44 14.10 -6.65
N ASP A 152 -0.02 15.34 -6.45
CA ASP A 152 0.82 16.51 -6.19
C ASP A 152 1.36 16.54 -4.75
N ARG A 153 0.80 15.68 -3.89
CA ARG A 153 1.07 15.63 -2.46
C ARG A 153 1.89 14.41 -2.04
N LEU A 154 2.04 13.43 -2.93
CA LEU A 154 2.89 12.27 -2.65
C LEU A 154 4.36 12.64 -2.86
N PRO A 155 5.27 12.00 -2.10
CA PRO A 155 6.69 12.07 -2.41
C PRO A 155 6.93 11.66 -3.86
N PRO A 156 7.92 12.26 -4.55
CA PRO A 156 8.31 11.82 -5.88
C PRO A 156 8.68 10.33 -5.81
N VAL A 157 8.00 9.55 -6.64
CA VAL A 157 8.24 8.13 -6.89
C VAL A 157 9.41 7.95 -7.84
#